data_AF-A0A0S3UC67-F1
#
_entry.id   AF-A0A0S3UC67-F1
#
_cell.length_a   1.000
_cell.length_b   1.000
_cell.length_c   1.000
_cell.angle_alpha   90.00
_cell.angle_beta   90.00
_cell.angle_gamma   90.00
#
_symmetry.space_group_name_H-M   'P 1'
#
loop_
_entity.id
_entity.type
_entity.pdbx_description
1 polymer ?
#
loop_
_entity_poly.entity_id
_entity_poly.type
_entity_poly.pdbx_seq_one_letter_code
_entity_poly.pdbx_strand_id
1 'polypeptide(L)' 'MSRVSINRGWWAIMSGSERWYVVKRPNAQCQILTEDELEKIQTTSPSETVEHWGPFTSEGEAIARRVGLIRSGKCQPS' A
#
# COMPACT_ATOMS: atom_id res chain seq x y z
N MET A 1 41.12 -4.98 17.58
CA MET A 1 40.45 -4.09 16.61
C MET A 1 40.30 -4.86 15.31
N SER A 2 39.25 -5.67 15.18
CA SER A 2 38.97 -6.42 13.95
C SER A 2 37.70 -5.85 13.34
N ARG A 3 37.86 -5.20 12.19
CA ARG A 3 36.78 -4.63 11.38
C ARG A 3 35.85 -5.76 10.94
N VAL A 4 34.66 -5.80 11.51
CA VAL A 4 33.55 -6.56 10.93
C VAL A 4 32.92 -5.65 9.88
N SER A 5 33.42 -5.75 8.65
CA SER A 5 32.65 -5.35 7.46
C SER A 5 31.60 -6.43 7.22
N ILE A 6 30.35 -6.16 7.59
CA ILE A 6 29.21 -6.93 7.09
C ILE A 6 28.52 -6.07 6.04
N ASN A 7 28.35 -6.69 4.88
CA ASN A 7 27.95 -6.12 3.61
C ASN A 7 26.73 -5.21 3.69
N ARG A 8 26.85 -4.10 2.96
CA ARG A 8 25.72 -3.33 2.48
C ARG A 8 24.86 -4.21 1.58
N GLY A 9 23.55 -4.16 1.84
CA GLY A 9 22.47 -4.16 0.87
C GLY A 9 22.51 -5.23 -0.22
N TRP A 10 21.72 -6.29 -0.04
CA TRP A 10 21.08 -7.04 -1.12
C TRP A 10 19.78 -7.65 -0.59
N TRP A 11 18.70 -6.92 -0.80
CA TRP A 11 17.45 -7.49 -1.27
C TRP A 11 16.80 -6.38 -2.09
N ALA A 12 17.24 -6.27 -3.34
CA ALA A 12 16.36 -5.69 -4.35
C ALA A 12 15.10 -6.56 -4.33
N ILE A 13 13.98 -6.00 -3.86
CA ILE A 13 12.69 -6.65 -4.03
C ILE A 13 12.56 -6.87 -5.54
N MET A 14 12.49 -8.15 -5.90
CA MET A 14 12.29 -8.57 -7.28
C MET A 14 11.10 -7.82 -7.83
N SER A 15 11.26 -7.29 -9.04
CA SER A 15 10.20 -6.70 -9.85
C SER A 15 9.18 -7.78 -10.26
N GLY A 16 8.45 -8.32 -9.28
CA GLY A 16 7.15 -8.92 -9.51
C GLY A 16 6.17 -7.79 -9.82
N SER A 17 5.25 -8.01 -10.75
CA SER A 17 4.25 -7.02 -11.15
C SER A 17 3.70 -6.26 -9.95
N GLU A 18 3.97 -4.95 -9.86
CA GLU A 18 3.56 -4.13 -8.73
C GLU A 18 2.05 -4.23 -8.53
N ARG A 19 1.63 -4.85 -7.43
CA ARG A 19 0.23 -5.01 -7.08
C ARG A 19 -0.19 -3.84 -6.22
N TRP A 20 -1.16 -3.09 -6.71
CA TRP A 20 -1.65 -1.88 -6.08
C TRP A 20 -2.99 -2.13 -5.37
N TYR A 21 -3.18 -1.49 -4.23
CA TYR A 21 -4.37 -1.61 -3.41
C TYR A 21 -4.88 -0.22 -3.02
N VAL A 22 -6.19 -0.06 -2.93
CA VAL A 22 -6.82 1.10 -2.30
C VAL A 22 -7.24 0.69 -0.90
N VAL A 23 -6.76 1.39 0.12
CA VAL A 23 -7.02 1.05 1.53
C VAL A 23 -7.78 2.18 2.19
N LYS A 24 -8.91 1.85 2.80
CA LYS A 24 -9.72 2.76 3.60
C LYS A 24 -9.23 2.77 5.04
N ARG A 25 -8.87 3.98 5.48
CA ARG A 25 -8.50 4.30 6.85
C ARG A 25 -9.75 4.58 7.70
N PRO A 26 -9.64 4.50 9.05
CA PRO A 26 -10.75 4.79 9.96
C PRO A 26 -11.33 6.21 9.82
N ASN A 27 -10.51 7.17 9.39
CA ASN A 27 -10.93 8.55 9.15
C ASN A 27 -11.66 8.77 7.80
N ALA A 28 -12.09 7.68 7.15
CA ALA A 28 -12.72 7.66 5.83
C ALA A 28 -11.83 8.16 4.67
N GLN A 29 -10.53 8.40 4.89
CA GLN A 29 -9.58 8.64 3.81
C GLN A 29 -9.16 7.31 3.16
N CYS A 30 -8.87 7.37 1.86
CA CYS A 30 -8.38 6.22 1.12
C CYS A 30 -6.99 6.50 0.57
N GLN A 31 -6.07 5.59 0.82
CA GLN A 31 -4.69 5.63 0.36
C GLN A 31 -4.45 4.53 -0.67
N ILE A 32 -3.57 4.80 -1.63
CA ILE A 32 -3.11 3.80 -2.60
C ILE A 32 -1.78 3.30 -2.07
N LEU A 33 -1.64 1.98 -1.96
CA LEU A 33 -0.47 1.33 -1.40
C LEU A 33 -0.07 0.16 -2.30
N THR A 34 1.21 -0.15 -2.33
CA THR A 34 1.69 -1.42 -2.89
C THR A 34 1.40 -2.58 -1.92
N GLU A 35 1.51 -3.80 -2.39
CA GLU A 35 1.40 -5.00 -1.56
C GLU A 35 2.36 -4.95 -0.35
N ASP A 36 3.63 -4.61 -0.58
CA ASP A 36 4.65 -4.52 0.48
C ASP A 36 4.26 -3.48 1.55
N GLU A 37 3.71 -2.33 1.12
CA GLU A 37 3.24 -1.29 2.03
C GLU A 37 2.01 -1.72 2.83
N LEU A 38 1.07 -2.41 2.18
CA LEU A 38 -0.12 -2.97 2.83
C LEU A 38 0.27 -3.98 3.90
N GLU A 39 1.16 -4.94 3.59
CA GLU A 39 1.63 -5.96 4.53
C GLU A 39 2.34 -5.32 5.73
N LYS A 40 3.18 -4.30 5.48
CA LYS A 40 3.88 -3.58 6.54
C LYS A 40 2.91 -2.88 7.49
N ILE A 41 1.86 -2.26 6.98
CA ILE A 41 0.84 -1.61 7.80
C ILE A 41 0.01 -2.63 8.56
N GLN A 42 -0.41 -3.73 7.93
CA GLN A 42 -1.15 -4.80 8.61
C GLN A 42 -0.32 -5.41 9.75
N THR A 43 0.99 -5.51 9.58
CA THR A 43 1.90 -6.04 10.61
C THR A 43 2.14 -5.03 11.74
N THR A 44 2.33 -3.75 11.41
CA THR A 44 2.72 -2.71 12.38
C THR A 44 1.52 -2.09 13.09
N SER A 45 0.40 -1.95 12.39
CA SER A 45 -0.77 -1.19 12.82
C SER A 45 -2.06 -1.72 12.16
N PRO A 46 -2.47 -2.95 12.49
CA PRO A 46 -3.62 -3.62 11.85
C PRO A 46 -4.95 -2.87 12.00
N SER A 47 -5.08 -2.02 13.03
CA SER A 47 -6.26 -1.18 13.25
C SER A 47 -6.42 -0.03 12.26
N GLU A 48 -5.38 0.30 11.49
CA GLU A 48 -5.45 1.39 10.52
C GLU A 48 -6.04 0.96 9.17
N THR A 49 -6.35 -0.32 8.96
CA THR A 49 -6.95 -0.84 7.73
C THR A 49 -8.35 -1.36 8.02
N VAL A 50 -9.38 -0.60 7.63
CA VAL A 50 -10.79 -1.00 7.83
C VAL A 50 -11.27 -1.86 6.66
N GLU A 51 -10.92 -1.46 5.45
CA GLU A 51 -11.34 -2.10 4.20
C GLU A 51 -10.27 -1.85 3.13
N HIS A 52 -10.07 -2.78 2.20
CA HIS A 52 -9.18 -2.57 1.07
C HIS A 52 -9.73 -3.20 -0.22
N TRP A 53 -9.32 -2.65 -1.37
CA TRP A 53 -9.72 -3.11 -2.70
C TRP A 53 -8.49 -3.30 -3.58
N GLY A 54 -8.49 -4.35 -4.40
CA GLY A 54 -7.36 -4.75 -5.25
C GLY A 54 -7.20 -6.28 -5.30
N PRO A 55 -6.09 -6.81 -5.83
CA PRO A 55 -4.97 -6.07 -6.42
C PRO A 55 -5.32 -5.45 -7.78
N PHE A 56 -4.72 -4.29 -8.07
CA PHE A 56 -4.74 -3.62 -9.38
C PHE A 56 -3.37 -3.78 -10.06
N THR A 57 -3.37 -3.85 -11.39
CA THR A 57 -2.14 -4.11 -12.16
C THR A 57 -1.31 -2.86 -12.42
N SER A 58 -1.83 -1.69 -12.08
CA SER A 58 -1.14 -0.40 -12.20
C SER A 58 -1.66 0.60 -11.18
N GLU A 59 -0.82 1.57 -10.83
CA GLU A 59 -1.20 2.70 -9.99
C GLU A 59 -2.38 3.47 -10.60
N GLY A 60 -2.38 3.68 -11.92
CA GLY A 60 -3.45 4.37 -12.64
C GLY A 60 -4.83 3.71 -12.46
N GLU A 61 -4.89 2.39 -12.44
CA GLU A 61 -6.13 1.65 -12.17
C GLU A 61 -6.57 1.83 -10.71
N ALA A 62 -5.63 1.77 -9.76
CA ALA A 62 -5.91 2.03 -8.35
C ALA A 62 -6.42 3.47 -8.12
N ILE A 63 -5.87 4.46 -8.85
CA ILE A 63 -6.33 5.85 -8.84
C ILE A 63 -7.76 5.95 -9.37
N ALA A 64 -8.06 5.34 -10.53
CA ALA A 64 -9.41 5.34 -11.09
C ALA A 64 -10.43 4.73 -10.12
N ARG A 65 -10.05 3.65 -9.44
CA ARG A 65 -10.88 2.99 -8.42
C ARG A 65 -11.08 3.87 -7.18
N ARG A 66 -10.02 4.52 -6.68
CA ARG A 66 -10.11 5.50 -5.59
C ARG A 66 -11.09 6.62 -5.92
N VAL A 67 -11.02 7.19 -7.13
CA VAL A 67 -11.95 8.24 -7.57
C VAL A 67 -13.41 7.73 -7.59
N GLY A 68 -13.63 6.49 -8.07
CA GLY A 68 -14.95 5.86 -8.01
C GLY A 68 -15.47 5.68 -6.57
N LEU A 69 -14.59 5.32 -5.64
CA LEU A 69 -14.91 5.22 -4.22
C LEU A 69 -15.23 6.59 -3.58
N ILE A 70 -14.59 7.66 -4.03
CA ILE A 70 -14.94 9.03 -3.63
C ILE A 70 -16.35 9.39 -4.13
N ARG A 71 -16.65 9.14 -5.41
CA ARG A 71 -17.96 9.45 -6.01
C ARG A 71 -19.11 8.67 -5.39
N SER A 72 -18.85 7.49 -4.84
CA SER A 72 -19.83 6.66 -4.12
C SER A 72 -19.92 6.95 -2.62
N GLY A 73 -19.15 7.93 -2.11
CA GLY A 73 -19.14 8.30 -0.69
C GLY A 73 -18.43 7.31 0.23
N LYS A 74 -17.69 6.33 -0.33
CA LYS A 74 -16.93 5.35 0.45
C LYS A 74 -15.61 5.93 0.99
N CYS A 75 -15.02 6.86 0.24
CA CYS A 75 -13.80 7.56 0.56
C CYS A 75 -14.04 9.07 0.55
N GLN A 76 -13.34 9.81 1.40
CA GLN A 76 -13.31 11.27 1.34
C GLN A 76 -12.18 11.76 0.43
N PRO A 77 -12.40 12.85 -0.33
CA PRO A 77 -11.31 13.58 -0.94
C PRO A 77 -10.45 14.20 0.18
N SER A 78 -9.14 13.98 0.09
CA SER A 78 -8.13 14.58 0.98
C SER A 78 -7.75 15.97 0.48
#